data_AF-A0A5Z9XCW2-F1
#
_entry.id   AF-A0A5Z9XCW2-F1
#
_cell.length_a   1.000
_cell.length_b   1.000
_cell.length_c   1.000
_cell.angle_alpha   90.00
_cell.angle_beta   90.00
_cell.angle_gamma   90.00
#
_symmetry.space_group_name_H-M   'P 1'
#
loop_
_entity.id
_entity.type
_entity.pdbx_description
1 polymer ?
#
loop_
_entity_poly.entity_id
_entity_poly.type
_entity_poly.pdbx_seq_one_letter_code
_entity_poly.pdbx_strand_id
1 'polypeptide(L)'
;LSEFGKETRYYNLNTIIGDKKLMNDPLEQWNSILEYCYWKYTSATKRERLSQDVISWAERNRLYGFTNEFGLDGHIMTYVDQYLLNWKVTKISPCIAWEIISMLQPYYFLLMRLRDTVQLKEQDKGIKDPLVPYFHEIFPYFLLDRATAKRRRNWLD
;
A
#
# COMPACT_ATOMS: atom_id res chain seq x y z
N LEU A 1 -6.07 2.77 4.36
CA LEU A 1 -5.63 3.09 2.98
C LEU A 1 -6.49 4.17 2.32
N SER A 2 -7.81 4.02 2.21
CA SER A 2 -8.68 5.07 1.61
C SER A 2 -8.66 6.40 2.39
N GLU A 3 -8.79 6.35 3.72
CA GLU A 3 -8.69 7.54 4.60
C GLU A 3 -7.32 8.21 4.48
N PHE A 4 -6.25 7.42 4.67
CA PHE A 4 -4.87 7.85 4.45
C PHE A 4 -4.65 8.58 3.11
N GLY A 5 -5.15 8.03 1.99
CA GLY A 5 -4.99 8.67 0.68
C GLY A 5 -5.71 10.01 0.54
N LYS A 6 -6.82 10.22 1.26
CA LYS A 6 -7.56 11.50 1.26
C LYS A 6 -6.87 12.54 2.13
N GLU A 7 -6.41 12.14 3.30
CA GLU A 7 -5.86 13.04 4.30
C GLU A 7 -4.44 13.51 3.93
N THR A 8 -3.57 12.59 3.54
CA THR A 8 -2.15 12.91 3.34
C THR A 8 -1.86 13.84 2.15
N ARG A 9 -2.72 13.85 1.12
CA ARG A 9 -2.50 14.61 -0.13
C ARG A 9 -2.27 16.11 0.09
N TYR A 10 -2.93 16.69 1.09
CA TYR A 10 -2.86 18.12 1.39
C TYR A 10 -2.24 18.41 2.75
N TYR A 11 -1.68 17.40 3.43
CA TYR A 11 -1.17 17.52 4.79
C TYR A 11 -0.21 18.70 4.95
N ASN A 12 0.85 18.76 4.14
CA ASN A 12 1.85 19.82 4.22
C ASN A 12 1.25 21.22 4.03
N LEU A 13 0.33 21.37 3.07
CA LEU A 13 -0.33 22.65 2.80
C LEU A 13 -1.27 23.05 3.95
N ASN A 14 -2.04 22.11 4.46
CA ASN A 14 -2.96 22.33 5.58
C ASN A 14 -2.21 22.71 6.86
N THR A 15 -1.06 22.06 7.13
CA THR A 15 -0.20 22.38 8.27
C THR A 15 0.38 23.78 8.18
N ILE A 16 0.82 24.22 6.99
CA ILE A 16 1.38 25.58 6.78
C ILE A 16 0.29 26.65 6.92
N ILE A 17 -0.91 26.39 6.41
CA ILE A 17 -2.03 27.36 6.42
C ILE A 17 -2.67 27.48 7.83
N GLY A 18 -2.31 26.59 8.77
CA GLY A 18 -2.84 26.60 10.13
C GLY A 18 -4.32 26.21 10.21
N ASP A 19 -4.82 25.50 9.19
CA ASP A 19 -6.21 25.06 9.15
C ASP A 19 -6.41 23.98 10.23
N LYS A 20 -7.22 24.29 11.24
CA LYS A 20 -7.31 23.56 12.53
C LYS A 20 -7.92 22.15 12.45
N LYS A 21 -8.07 21.57 11.26
CA LYS A 21 -8.44 20.15 11.20
C LYS A 21 -7.26 19.37 11.75
N LEU A 22 -7.48 18.70 12.89
CA LEU A 22 -6.61 17.64 13.41
C LEU A 22 -6.36 16.65 12.28
N MET A 23 -5.23 16.82 11.61
CA MET A 23 -4.74 15.86 10.63
C MET A 23 -3.73 14.99 11.34
N ASN A 24 -4.03 13.69 11.43
CA ASN A 24 -3.09 12.73 12.01
C ASN A 24 -1.83 12.71 11.13
N ASP A 25 -0.66 12.62 11.76
CA ASP A 25 0.63 12.60 11.05
C ASP A 25 0.63 11.50 9.97
N PRO A 26 0.89 11.83 8.70
CA PRO A 26 1.02 10.86 7.62
C PRO A 26 1.98 9.72 7.95
N LEU A 27 3.07 9.96 8.67
CA LEU A 27 4.02 8.91 9.02
C LEU A 27 3.42 7.93 10.02
N GLU A 28 2.72 8.44 11.03
CA GLU A 28 2.04 7.62 12.04
C GLU A 28 0.89 6.81 11.43
N GLN A 29 0.11 7.43 10.54
CA GLN A 29 -0.93 6.73 9.78
C GLN A 29 -0.34 5.64 8.88
N TRP A 30 0.80 5.91 8.23
CA TRP A 30 1.50 4.92 7.41
C TRP A 30 2.03 3.77 8.27
N ASN A 31 2.56 4.08 9.46
CA ASN A 31 3.00 3.07 10.43
C ASN A 31 1.85 2.14 10.80
N SER A 32 0.67 2.70 11.07
CA SER A 32 -0.53 1.93 11.41
C SER A 32 -0.95 0.98 10.29
N ILE A 33 -0.87 1.44 9.03
CA ILE A 33 -1.13 0.59 7.84
C ILE A 33 -0.09 -0.53 7.73
N LEU A 34 1.18 -0.20 7.94
CA LEU A 34 2.28 -1.15 7.87
C LEU A 34 2.14 -2.23 8.94
N GLU A 35 1.82 -1.85 10.18
CA GLU A 35 1.55 -2.79 11.27
C GLU A 35 0.35 -3.67 10.98
N TYR A 36 -0.78 -3.09 10.58
CA TYR A 36 -1.97 -3.86 10.22
C TYR A 36 -1.65 -4.92 9.16
N CYS A 37 -0.93 -4.53 8.10
CA CYS A 37 -0.53 -5.45 7.05
C CYS A 37 0.51 -6.48 7.53
N TYR A 38 1.44 -6.10 8.41
CA TYR A 38 2.37 -7.02 9.04
C TYR A 38 1.63 -8.12 9.81
N TRP A 39 0.66 -7.75 10.65
CA TRP A 39 -0.15 -8.68 11.44
C TRP A 39 -1.03 -9.58 10.56
N LYS A 40 -1.63 -9.01 9.51
CA LYS A 40 -2.49 -9.74 8.56
C LYS A 40 -1.71 -10.74 7.71
N TYR A 41 -0.49 -10.40 7.29
CA TYR A 41 0.24 -11.15 6.26
C TYR A 41 1.43 -11.96 6.77
N THR A 42 1.79 -11.83 8.04
CA THR A 42 2.89 -12.59 8.64
C THR A 42 2.34 -13.58 9.65
N SER A 43 2.58 -14.88 9.42
CA SER A 43 2.15 -15.94 10.34
C SER A 43 2.87 -15.84 11.69
N ALA A 44 2.21 -16.30 12.76
CA ALA A 44 2.77 -16.29 14.11
C ALA A 44 4.17 -16.91 14.18
N THR A 45 4.36 -18.10 13.58
CA THR A 45 5.65 -18.79 13.52
C THR A 45 6.73 -17.96 12.83
N LYS A 46 6.39 -17.22 11.77
CA LYS A 46 7.35 -16.37 11.06
C LYS A 46 7.70 -15.12 11.86
N ARG A 47 6.75 -14.56 12.62
CA ARG A 47 7.00 -13.45 13.54
C ARG A 47 7.91 -13.86 14.70
N GLU A 48 7.68 -15.05 15.25
CA GLU A 48 8.52 -15.59 16.33
C GLU A 48 9.97 -15.81 15.87
N ARG A 49 10.15 -16.46 14.70
CA ARG A 49 11.47 -16.61 14.09
C ARG A 49 12.14 -15.26 13.83
N LEU A 50 11.39 -14.29 13.28
CA LEU A 50 11.92 -12.94 13.07
C LEU A 50 12.38 -12.31 14.38
N SER A 51 11.59 -12.42 15.45
CA SER A 51 11.97 -11.91 16.78
C SER A 51 13.31 -12.50 17.26
N GLN A 52 13.45 -13.83 17.17
CA GLN A 52 14.69 -14.54 17.53
C GLN A 52 15.86 -14.11 16.64
N ASP A 53 15.64 -13.96 15.33
CA ASP A 53 16.67 -13.53 14.38
C ASP A 53 17.18 -12.12 14.69
N VAL A 54 16.28 -11.18 15.01
CA VAL A 54 16.66 -9.79 15.32
C VAL A 54 17.42 -9.72 16.65
N ILE A 55 16.98 -10.44 17.68
CA ILE A 55 17.70 -10.51 18.96
C ILE A 55 19.11 -11.08 18.73
N SER A 56 19.21 -12.22 18.04
CA SER A 56 20.50 -12.86 17.75
C SER A 56 21.41 -11.97 16.90
N TRP A 57 20.84 -11.17 15.98
CA TRP A 57 21.60 -10.18 15.22
C TRP A 57 22.10 -9.04 16.11
N ALA A 58 21.26 -8.48 16.97
CA ALA A 58 21.64 -7.41 17.88
C ALA A 58 22.75 -7.86 18.85
N GLU A 59 22.64 -9.07 19.39
CA GLU A 59 23.65 -9.65 20.29
C GLU A 59 25.02 -9.82 19.62
N ARG A 60 25.04 -10.43 18.43
CA ARG A 60 26.26 -10.64 17.65
C ARG A 60 26.98 -9.33 17.30
N ASN A 61 26.22 -8.26 17.07
CA ASN A 61 26.77 -6.95 16.71
C ASN A 61 26.94 -6.02 17.93
N ARG A 62 26.56 -6.46 19.14
CA ARG A 62 26.58 -5.66 20.38
C ARG A 62 25.78 -4.35 20.27
N LEU A 63 24.65 -4.38 19.56
CA LEU A 63 23.81 -3.22 19.27
C LEU A 63 22.59 -3.19 20.20
N TYR A 64 22.77 -2.73 21.44
CA TYR A 64 21.73 -2.69 22.48
C TYR A 64 21.16 -1.29 22.75
N GLY A 65 21.59 -0.30 21.97
CA GLY A 65 21.25 1.11 22.18
C GLY A 65 20.29 1.68 21.16
N PHE A 66 20.18 3.01 21.21
CA PHE A 66 19.43 3.81 20.26
C PHE A 66 20.29 4.13 19.02
N THR A 67 19.59 4.35 17.91
CA THR A 67 20.13 4.89 16.67
C THR A 67 20.01 6.42 16.69
N ASN A 68 20.51 7.08 15.64
CA ASN A 68 20.23 8.51 15.41
C ASN A 68 18.98 8.72 14.52
N GLU A 69 18.29 7.63 14.17
CA GLU A 69 17.17 7.64 13.25
C GLU A 69 15.84 7.62 14.00
N PHE A 70 14.84 8.28 13.43
CA PHE A 70 13.49 8.33 13.98
C PHE A 70 12.57 7.31 13.31
N GLY A 71 11.68 6.75 14.10
CA GLY A 71 10.60 5.90 13.64
C GLY A 71 9.52 6.71 12.92
N LEU A 72 8.56 5.99 12.35
CA LEU A 72 7.40 6.61 11.71
C LEU A 72 6.43 7.25 12.72
N ASP A 73 6.64 7.04 14.01
CA ASP A 73 5.94 7.68 15.13
C ASP A 73 6.70 8.91 15.69
N GLY A 74 7.85 9.26 15.10
CA GLY A 74 8.67 10.39 15.53
C GLY A 74 9.53 10.12 16.77
N HIS A 75 9.59 8.88 17.27
CA HIS A 75 10.49 8.51 18.38
C HIS A 75 11.83 7.96 17.88
N ILE A 76 12.90 8.15 18.65
CA ILE A 76 14.22 7.60 18.31
C ILE A 76 14.15 6.07 18.35
N MET A 77 14.59 5.41 17.29
CA MET A 77 14.56 3.96 17.18
C MET A 77 15.74 3.31 17.92
N THR A 78 15.51 2.14 18.51
CA THR A 78 16.60 1.20 18.79
C THR A 78 17.11 0.54 17.51
N TYR A 79 18.29 -0.08 17.54
CA TYR A 79 18.78 -0.86 16.40
C TYR A 79 17.85 -2.04 16.04
N VAL A 80 17.15 -2.58 17.03
CA VAL A 80 16.12 -3.62 16.85
C VAL A 80 14.92 -3.06 16.10
N ASP A 81 14.43 -1.87 16.49
CA ASP A 81 13.31 -1.21 15.82
C ASP A 81 13.65 -0.87 14.37
N GLN A 82 14.85 -0.33 14.13
CA GLN A 82 15.33 -0.01 12.78
C GLN A 82 15.42 -1.27 11.91
N TYR A 83 15.92 -2.39 12.44
CA TYR A 83 15.97 -3.65 11.72
C TYR A 83 14.57 -4.14 11.36
N LEU A 84 13.65 -4.14 12.34
CA LEU A 84 12.27 -4.59 12.14
C LEU A 84 11.53 -3.71 11.14
N LEU A 85 11.69 -2.38 11.23
CA LEU A 85 11.08 -1.43 10.30
C LEU A 85 11.57 -1.69 8.87
N ASN A 86 12.87 -1.81 8.65
CA ASN A 86 13.45 -2.15 7.34
C ASN A 86 12.91 -3.48 6.80
N TRP A 87 12.80 -4.49 7.66
CA TRP A 87 12.21 -5.77 7.29
C TRP A 87 10.74 -5.62 6.88
N LYS A 88 9.94 -4.90 7.67
CA LYS A 88 8.51 -4.66 7.40
C LYS A 88 8.35 -3.92 6.08
N VAL A 89 9.08 -2.82 5.86
CA VAL A 89 9.07 -2.08 4.60
C VAL A 89 9.42 -3.01 3.43
N THR A 90 10.44 -3.84 3.54
CA THR A 90 10.87 -4.70 2.43
C THR A 90 9.89 -5.85 2.16
N LYS A 91 9.33 -6.48 3.21
CA LYS A 91 8.55 -7.71 3.08
C LYS A 91 7.05 -7.49 3.02
N ILE A 92 6.55 -6.39 3.57
CA ILE A 92 5.12 -6.07 3.66
C ILE A 92 4.68 -5.11 2.55
N SER A 93 5.55 -4.23 2.04
CA SER A 93 5.18 -3.33 0.93
C SER A 93 4.55 -4.03 -0.29
N PRO A 94 5.03 -5.21 -0.75
CA PRO A 94 4.37 -5.91 -1.85
C PRO A 94 2.96 -6.40 -1.50
N CYS A 95 2.69 -6.69 -0.22
CA CYS A 95 1.34 -7.02 0.25
C CYS A 95 0.43 -5.79 0.30
N ILE A 96 0.95 -4.62 0.65
CA ILE A 96 0.21 -3.36 0.62
C ILE A 96 -0.12 -2.98 -0.83
N ALA A 97 0.83 -3.13 -1.76
CA ALA A 97 0.57 -2.93 -3.18
C ALA A 97 -0.56 -3.83 -3.69
N TRP A 98 -0.58 -5.10 -3.26
CA TRP A 98 -1.69 -6.01 -3.55
C TRP A 98 -3.03 -5.50 -3.00
N GLU A 99 -3.09 -5.02 -1.75
CA GLU A 99 -4.32 -4.42 -1.19
C GLU A 99 -4.84 -3.29 -2.08
N ILE A 100 -3.94 -2.40 -2.54
CA ILE A 100 -4.29 -1.28 -3.44
C ILE A 100 -4.89 -1.80 -4.74
N ILE A 101 -4.23 -2.76 -5.40
CA ILE A 101 -4.72 -3.35 -6.65
C ILE A 101 -6.08 -4.02 -6.45
N SER A 102 -6.23 -4.78 -5.36
CA SER A 102 -7.48 -5.48 -5.05
C SER A 102 -8.64 -4.51 -4.76
N MET A 103 -8.37 -3.34 -4.17
CA MET A 103 -9.37 -2.28 -3.99
C MET A 103 -9.77 -1.64 -5.33
N LEU A 104 -8.89 -1.65 -6.34
CA LEU A 104 -9.14 -1.06 -7.65
C LEU A 104 -9.79 -2.05 -8.64
N GLN A 105 -9.70 -3.36 -8.40
CA GLN A 105 -10.32 -4.41 -9.23
C GLN A 105 -11.80 -4.18 -9.55
N PRO A 106 -12.67 -3.80 -8.60
CA PRO A 106 -14.08 -3.54 -8.89
C PRO A 106 -14.30 -2.47 -9.98
N TYR A 107 -13.40 -1.49 -10.09
CA TYR A 107 -13.49 -0.44 -11.12
C TYR A 107 -13.25 -0.99 -12.53
N TYR A 108 -12.37 -1.98 -12.68
CA TYR A 108 -12.16 -2.65 -13.96
C TYR A 108 -13.48 -3.28 -14.45
N PHE A 109 -14.11 -4.08 -13.60
CA PHE A 109 -15.37 -4.76 -13.95
C PHE A 109 -16.52 -3.78 -14.14
N LEU A 110 -16.54 -2.67 -13.40
CA LEU A 110 -17.50 -1.61 -13.61
C LEU A 110 -17.35 -0.96 -14.99
N LEU A 111 -16.12 -0.59 -15.38
CA LEU A 111 -15.84 0.01 -16.69
C LEU A 111 -16.21 -0.95 -17.83
N MET A 112 -15.90 -2.23 -17.68
CA MET A 112 -16.30 -3.28 -18.63
C MET A 112 -17.81 -3.35 -18.78
N ARG A 113 -18.55 -3.50 -17.66
CA ARG A 113 -20.03 -3.56 -17.68
C ARG A 113 -20.69 -2.32 -18.25
N LEU A 114 -20.18 -1.13 -17.90
CA LEU A 114 -20.68 0.13 -18.43
C LEU A 114 -20.51 0.17 -19.95
N ARG A 115 -19.35 -0.25 -20.46
CA ARG A 115 -19.12 -0.30 -21.89
C ARG A 115 -20.03 -1.31 -22.58
N ASP A 116 -20.17 -2.53 -22.05
CA ASP A 116 -21.07 -3.54 -22.62
C ASP A 116 -22.52 -3.01 -22.71
N THR A 117 -22.96 -2.31 -21.66
CA THR A 117 -24.29 -1.68 -21.62
C THR A 117 -24.45 -0.59 -22.68
N VAL A 118 -23.41 0.23 -22.89
CA VAL A 118 -23.42 1.27 -23.94
C VAL A 118 -23.42 0.65 -25.32
N GLN A 119 -22.61 -0.39 -25.54
CA GLN A 119 -22.53 -1.09 -26.81
C GLN A 119 -23.88 -1.69 -27.22
N LEU A 120 -24.60 -2.33 -26.30
CA LEU A 120 -25.94 -2.85 -26.57
C LEU A 120 -26.90 -1.74 -27.02
N LYS A 121 -26.87 -0.58 -26.35
CA LYS A 121 -27.69 0.58 -26.74
C LYS A 121 -27.29 1.19 -28.08
N GLU A 122 -26.00 1.17 -28.42
CA GLU A 122 -25.50 1.62 -29.73
C GLU A 122 -26.02 0.69 -30.83
N GLN A 123 -25.95 -0.62 -30.61
CA GLN A 123 -26.47 -1.65 -31.52
C GLN A 123 -27.98 -1.51 -31.72
N ASP A 124 -28.76 -1.32 -30.65
CA ASP A 124 -30.20 -1.09 -30.72
C ASP A 124 -30.56 0.16 -31.54
N LYS A 125 -29.66 1.14 -31.59
CA LYS A 125 -29.81 2.38 -32.37
C LYS A 125 -29.24 2.29 -33.79
N GLY A 126 -28.73 1.12 -34.20
CA GLY A 126 -28.10 0.93 -35.51
C GLY A 126 -26.74 1.65 -35.66
N ILE A 127 -26.11 2.06 -34.56
CA ILE A 127 -24.79 2.67 -34.57
C ILE A 127 -23.76 1.55 -34.75
N LYS A 128 -23.00 1.60 -35.84
CA LYS A 128 -22.00 0.57 -36.19
C LYS A 128 -20.65 0.80 -35.54
N ASP A 129 -20.26 2.06 -35.38
CA ASP A 129 -18.97 2.44 -34.83
C ASP A 129 -19.10 2.79 -33.34
N PRO A 130 -18.22 2.24 -32.47
CA PRO A 130 -18.29 2.49 -31.04
C PRO A 130 -18.02 3.96 -30.74
N LEU A 131 -18.96 4.65 -30.09
CA LEU A 131 -18.80 6.06 -29.70
C LEU A 131 -17.98 6.19 -28.40
N VAL A 132 -18.02 5.16 -27.56
CA VAL A 132 -17.26 5.10 -26.30
C VAL A 132 -16.18 4.03 -26.42
N PRO A 133 -14.89 4.38 -26.24
CA PRO A 133 -13.80 3.41 -26.30
C PRO A 133 -13.79 2.47 -25.09
N TYR A 134 -13.12 1.33 -25.24
CA TYR A 134 -12.97 0.31 -24.20
C TYR A 134 -11.94 0.75 -23.13
N PHE A 135 -12.31 1.73 -22.29
CA PHE A 135 -11.40 2.31 -21.28
C PHE A 135 -10.82 1.29 -20.30
N HIS A 136 -11.49 0.17 -20.04
CA HIS A 136 -10.97 -0.86 -19.15
C HIS A 136 -9.64 -1.46 -19.65
N GLU A 137 -9.39 -1.44 -20.97
CA GLU A 137 -8.15 -1.91 -21.59
C GLU A 137 -6.91 -1.08 -21.19
N ILE A 138 -7.11 0.14 -20.68
CA ILE A 138 -6.02 0.98 -20.17
C ILE A 138 -5.58 0.53 -18.77
N PHE A 139 -6.42 -0.24 -18.08
CA PHE A 139 -6.22 -0.65 -16.68
C PHE A 139 -6.05 -2.16 -16.48
N PRO A 140 -5.30 -2.90 -17.33
CA PRO A 140 -5.20 -4.36 -17.23
C PRO A 140 -4.50 -4.79 -15.94
N TYR A 141 -3.68 -3.92 -15.36
CA TYR A 141 -2.98 -4.15 -14.10
C TYR A 141 -3.91 -4.24 -12.89
N PHE A 142 -5.16 -3.78 -12.97
CA PHE A 142 -6.14 -4.05 -11.92
C PHE A 142 -6.41 -5.56 -11.81
N LEU A 143 -6.32 -6.32 -12.90
CA LEU A 143 -6.53 -7.77 -12.90
C LEU A 143 -5.32 -8.60 -12.43
N LEU A 144 -4.22 -7.96 -11.99
CA LEU A 144 -3.10 -8.70 -11.43
C LEU A 144 -3.55 -9.59 -10.28
N ASP A 145 -2.97 -10.79 -10.18
CA ASP A 145 -3.20 -11.68 -9.04
C ASP A 145 -2.20 -11.39 -7.91
N ARG A 146 -2.53 -11.89 -6.71
CA ARG A 146 -1.73 -11.66 -5.52
C ARG A 146 -0.29 -12.18 -5.63
N ALA A 147 -0.08 -13.33 -6.27
CA ALA A 147 1.26 -13.91 -6.37
C ALA A 147 2.13 -13.08 -7.31
N THR A 148 1.58 -12.57 -8.40
CA THR A 148 2.30 -11.68 -9.33
C THR A 148 2.55 -10.31 -8.73
N ALA A 149 1.56 -9.71 -8.07
CA ALA A 149 1.73 -8.43 -7.36
C ALA A 149 2.85 -8.49 -6.31
N LYS A 150 2.94 -9.60 -5.56
CA LYS A 150 3.99 -9.79 -4.54
C LYS A 150 5.40 -10.05 -5.09
N ARG A 151 5.50 -10.60 -6.30
CA ARG A 151 6.80 -10.94 -6.93
C ARG A 151 7.48 -9.74 -7.57
N ARG A 152 6.72 -8.68 -7.87
CA ARG A 152 7.25 -7.48 -8.51
C ARG A 152 8.16 -6.73 -7.54
N ARG A 153 9.48 -6.89 -7.74
CA ARG A 153 10.51 -6.19 -6.95
C ARG A 153 10.67 -4.73 -7.39
N ASN A 154 10.56 -4.47 -8.69
CA ASN A 154 10.60 -3.13 -9.28
C ASN A 154 9.31 -2.90 -10.06
N TRP A 155 8.60 -1.81 -9.72
CA TRP A 155 7.39 -1.38 -10.43
C TRP A 155 7.68 -0.35 -11.53
N LEU A 156 8.94 0.07 -11.66
CA LEU A 156 9.42 1.13 -12.56
C LEU A 156 10.36 0.62 -13.67
N ASP A 157 10.60 -0.68 -13.73
CA ASP A 157 11.32 -1.32 -14.85
C ASP A 157 10.32 -1.74 -15.95
#